data_AF-A0A2R5HIR3-F1
#
_entry.id   AF-A0A2R5HIR3-F1
#
_cell.length_a   1.000
_cell.length_b   1.000
_cell.length_c   1.000
_cell.angle_alpha   90.00
_cell.angle_beta   90.00
_cell.angle_gamma   90.00
#
_symmetry.space_group_name_H-M   'P 1'
#
loop_
_entity.id
_entity.type
_entity.pdbx_description
1 polymer ?
#
loop_
_entity_poly.entity_id
_entity_poly.type
_entity_poly.pdbx_seq_one_letter_code
_entity_poly.pdbx_strand_id
1 'polypeptide(L)'
;MNNDKLNKLKVFLSWAYPKGSWFEKSELDLVEINTYCETKGWKEVDSLIDSLVREGFLTKDYRFGKYLYQINFSKTTEKDNKIVEKTKSNSRNKKAQSNTIVARDNKIVEKTKSNSRNKKAQSNTIVARDKKKKQTVEQNTGDTSLQLAKEVNGLEKKKKEIESLVRSINSSKNLPTVAQSGGLFGWFDHKVTGNEMNDLASKVQSKLIGQNQAIKKTTQEFGSVYTSIIDTLGLVNVSLAGAVKASNQAHEAGVKAEKNAAKVKTAQDDIKDLVINNDKLIQDHKKVIQVLKTHKEKLDEIKHIADVDKLYSDFYVKSQELEKENNKISEQIITVSSENETLKIELDDLSDTIRNFDESLSEGMSAQKTRLDEVFLQVDQNLENIQSETESKVETLSYDIKKVVLNQKKAFDEKLENLDDIVKKLEESNLEKIDELKNTSDEAFAKIAKKIEGNQNESLAQVKSIHSEMENQLNETKKYFQKQLKTTRVLAIISFIAFIVLLILILSGVI
;
A
#
# COMPACT_ATOMS: atom_id res chain seq x y z
N MET A 1 32.05 10.67 -38.11
CA MET A 1 32.11 11.81 -37.17
C MET A 1 33.45 12.50 -37.32
N ASN A 2 33.49 13.84 -37.25
CA ASN A 2 34.70 14.60 -37.47
C ASN A 2 35.70 14.34 -36.32
N ASN A 3 36.81 13.66 -36.62
CA ASN A 3 37.78 13.16 -35.63
C ASN A 3 38.38 14.30 -34.78
N ASP A 4 38.40 15.52 -35.33
CA ASP A 4 38.87 16.73 -34.66
C ASP A 4 38.03 17.09 -33.42
N LYS A 5 36.70 17.08 -33.53
CA LYS A 5 35.81 17.43 -32.41
C LYS A 5 35.87 16.40 -31.28
N LEU A 6 36.03 15.13 -31.64
CA LEU A 6 36.18 14.04 -30.67
C LEU A 6 37.48 14.18 -29.88
N ASN A 7 38.58 14.54 -30.54
CA ASN A 7 39.86 14.80 -29.86
C ASN A 7 39.81 16.06 -28.99
N LYS A 8 39.18 17.15 -29.47
CA LYS A 8 38.93 18.35 -28.65
C LYS A 8 38.15 17.98 -27.38
N LEU A 9 37.12 17.14 -27.48
CA LEU A 9 36.37 16.70 -26.30
C LEU A 9 37.20 15.84 -25.34
N LYS A 10 38.10 14.96 -25.84
CA LYS A 10 39.06 14.22 -24.99
C LYS A 10 39.96 15.15 -24.19
N VAL A 11 40.48 16.19 -24.84
CA VAL A 11 41.35 17.18 -24.19
C VAL A 11 40.57 17.96 -23.13
N PHE A 12 39.39 18.45 -23.49
CA PHE A 12 38.50 19.16 -22.58
C PHE A 12 38.18 18.34 -21.33
N LEU A 13 37.73 17.09 -21.53
CA LEU A 13 37.39 16.19 -20.42
C LEU A 13 38.62 15.82 -19.59
N SER A 14 39.81 15.66 -20.20
CA SER A 14 41.04 15.38 -19.44
C SER A 14 41.53 16.56 -18.60
N TRP A 15 41.17 17.78 -18.99
CA TRP A 15 41.45 18.99 -18.20
C TRP A 15 40.47 19.16 -17.06
N ALA A 16 39.18 18.96 -17.33
CA ALA A 16 38.12 19.07 -16.34
C ALA A 16 38.17 17.94 -15.30
N TYR A 17 38.51 16.72 -15.75
CA TYR A 17 38.44 15.50 -14.94
C TYR A 17 39.74 14.69 -15.04
N PRO A 18 40.49 14.53 -13.93
CA PRO A 18 41.65 13.64 -13.88
C PRO A 18 41.28 12.18 -14.18
N LYS A 19 42.25 11.36 -14.61
CA LYS A 19 42.06 9.91 -14.79
C LYS A 19 41.43 9.27 -13.55
N GLY A 20 40.42 8.44 -13.77
CA GLY A 20 39.69 7.72 -12.72
C GLY A 20 38.52 8.50 -12.11
N SER A 21 38.37 9.79 -12.43
CA SER A 21 37.23 10.60 -12.01
C SER A 21 35.95 10.13 -12.69
N TRP A 22 34.84 10.24 -11.96
CA TRP A 22 33.48 9.98 -12.44
C TRP A 22 32.73 11.31 -12.57
N PHE A 23 31.90 11.43 -13.60
CA PHE A 23 31.01 12.57 -13.79
C PHE A 23 29.63 12.16 -14.34
N GLU A 24 28.61 12.95 -14.06
CA GLU A 24 27.31 12.90 -14.72
C GLU A 24 27.30 13.83 -15.94
N LYS A 25 26.54 13.51 -16.99
CA LYS A 25 26.43 14.43 -18.15
C LYS A 25 25.91 15.81 -17.76
N SER A 26 25.03 15.88 -16.77
CA SER A 26 24.49 17.13 -16.20
C SER A 26 25.56 18.03 -15.56
N GLU A 27 26.72 17.48 -15.20
CA GLU A 27 27.85 18.24 -14.63
C GLU A 27 28.73 18.88 -15.71
N LEU A 28 28.49 18.56 -16.99
CA LEU A 28 29.22 19.15 -18.09
C LEU A 28 28.66 20.53 -18.45
N ASP A 29 29.55 21.52 -18.51
CA ASP A 29 29.20 22.85 -19.03
C ASP A 29 29.07 22.79 -20.56
N LEU A 30 27.82 22.75 -21.02
CA LEU A 30 27.52 22.71 -22.44
C LEU A 30 28.04 23.94 -23.19
N VAL A 31 28.00 25.12 -22.56
CA VAL A 31 28.42 26.37 -23.20
C VAL A 31 29.92 26.32 -23.46
N GLU A 32 30.69 25.89 -22.46
CA GLU A 32 32.13 25.75 -22.57
C GLU A 32 32.52 24.66 -23.58
N ILE A 33 31.85 23.52 -23.57
CA ILE A 33 32.08 22.42 -24.53
C ILE A 33 31.74 22.85 -25.96
N ASN A 34 30.60 23.50 -26.19
CA ASN A 34 30.23 23.99 -27.51
C ASN A 34 31.24 25.01 -28.05
N THR A 35 31.75 25.88 -27.17
CA THR A 35 32.75 26.88 -27.55
C THR A 35 34.10 26.23 -27.87
N TYR A 36 34.55 25.27 -27.06
CA TYR A 36 35.87 24.64 -27.22
C TYR A 36 35.91 23.57 -28.32
N CYS A 37 34.86 22.74 -28.40
CA CYS A 37 34.75 21.65 -29.38
C CYS A 37 34.03 22.05 -30.67
N GLU A 38 33.54 23.28 -30.77
CA GLU A 38 32.77 23.81 -31.90
C GLU A 38 31.52 22.96 -32.22
N THR A 39 30.83 22.49 -31.17
CA THR A 39 29.61 21.66 -31.30
C THR A 39 28.33 22.49 -31.30
N LYS A 40 27.30 21.99 -31.97
CA LYS A 40 25.98 22.62 -32.09
C LYS A 40 24.98 22.00 -31.10
N GLY A 41 25.26 22.16 -29.82
CA GLY A 41 24.34 21.77 -28.74
C GLY A 41 24.46 20.31 -28.29
N TRP A 42 23.59 19.93 -27.34
CA TRP A 42 23.66 18.66 -26.61
C TRP A 42 23.64 17.42 -27.50
N LYS A 43 22.87 17.43 -28.59
CA LYS A 43 22.76 16.26 -29.47
C LYS A 43 24.09 15.86 -30.11
N GLU A 44 24.93 16.83 -30.46
CA GLU A 44 26.26 16.56 -31.02
C GLU A 44 27.24 16.13 -29.93
N VAL A 45 27.17 16.75 -28.75
CA VAL A 45 27.98 16.39 -27.57
C VAL A 45 27.68 14.97 -27.09
N ASP A 46 26.41 14.58 -27.05
CA ASP A 46 26.00 13.23 -26.67
C ASP A 46 26.56 12.17 -27.60
N SER A 47 26.49 12.41 -28.91
CA SER A 47 27.05 11.51 -29.92
C SER A 47 28.58 11.35 -29.77
N LEU A 48 29.27 12.43 -29.39
CA LEU A 48 30.71 12.41 -29.09
C LEU A 48 30.99 11.64 -27.81
N ILE A 49 30.22 11.84 -26.73
CA ILE A 49 30.36 11.07 -25.48
C ILE A 49 30.15 9.58 -25.73
N ASP A 50 29.13 9.20 -26.51
CA ASP A 50 28.89 7.80 -26.87
C ASP A 50 30.03 7.22 -27.70
N SER A 51 30.65 8.03 -28.58
CA SER A 51 31.88 7.63 -29.29
C SER A 51 33.06 7.43 -28.34
N LEU A 52 33.22 8.27 -27.32
CA LEU A 52 34.27 8.11 -26.31
C LEU A 52 34.07 6.86 -25.43
N VAL A 53 32.83 6.47 -25.18
CA VAL A 53 32.51 5.20 -24.52
C VAL A 53 32.88 4.03 -25.43
N ARG A 54 32.52 4.08 -26.72
CA ARG A 54 32.89 3.04 -27.71
C ARG A 54 34.40 2.88 -27.87
N GLU A 55 35.16 3.98 -27.81
CA GLU A 55 36.62 3.96 -27.90
C GLU A 55 37.32 3.57 -26.57
N GLY A 56 36.56 3.31 -25.51
CA GLY A 56 37.10 2.96 -24.19
C GLY A 56 37.80 4.12 -23.47
N PHE A 57 37.67 5.35 -23.97
CA PHE A 57 38.14 6.55 -23.28
C PHE A 57 37.29 6.85 -22.04
N LEU A 58 35.97 6.61 -22.14
CA LEU A 58 35.03 6.66 -21.03
C LEU A 58 34.48 5.26 -20.70
N THR A 59 34.29 4.97 -19.41
CA THR A 59 33.44 3.87 -18.97
C THR A 59 32.08 4.43 -18.56
N LYS A 60 30.99 3.88 -19.11
CA LYS A 60 29.62 4.23 -18.71
C LYS A 60 29.10 3.18 -17.73
N ASP A 61 28.61 3.62 -16.59
CA ASP A 61 28.04 2.74 -15.56
C ASP A 61 26.73 3.33 -15.00
N TYR A 62 25.80 2.48 -14.55
CA TYR A 62 24.54 2.91 -13.97
C TYR A 62 24.52 2.62 -12.46
N ARG A 63 24.56 3.68 -11.65
CA ARG A 63 24.57 3.57 -10.19
C ARG A 63 23.66 4.65 -9.60
N PHE A 64 23.02 4.35 -8.46
CA PHE A 64 22.19 5.32 -7.74
C PHE A 64 21.10 5.99 -8.59
N GLY A 65 20.50 5.25 -9.53
CA GLY A 65 19.43 5.75 -10.39
C GLY A 65 19.89 6.61 -11.58
N LYS A 66 21.21 6.73 -11.83
CA LYS A 66 21.77 7.63 -12.85
C LYS A 66 22.94 7.01 -13.62
N TYR A 67 23.24 7.55 -14.80
CA TYR A 67 24.43 7.18 -15.58
C TYR A 67 25.63 8.03 -15.21
N LEU A 68 26.72 7.36 -14.82
CA LEU A 68 28.01 7.94 -14.48
C LEU A 68 29.06 7.54 -15.52
N TYR A 69 29.99 8.45 -15.79
CA TYR A 69 31.04 8.30 -16.80
C TYR A 69 32.43 8.43 -16.17
N GLN A 70 33.26 7.38 -16.26
CA GLN A 70 34.63 7.38 -15.74
C GLN A 70 35.65 7.68 -16.83
N ILE A 71 36.67 8.50 -16.54
CA ILE A 71 37.80 8.72 -17.47
C ILE A 71 38.87 7.63 -17.33
N ASN A 72 39.07 6.83 -18.38
CA ASN A 72 40.02 5.70 -18.39
C ASN A 72 41.45 6.09 -18.82
N PHE A 73 41.59 7.08 -19.71
CA PHE A 73 42.85 7.54 -20.27
C PHE A 73 43.03 9.04 -20.10
N SER A 74 44.20 9.49 -19.64
CA SER A 74 44.51 10.92 -19.45
C SER A 74 45.82 11.38 -20.11
N LYS A 75 46.43 10.54 -20.95
CA LYS A 75 47.65 10.93 -21.68
C LYS A 75 47.26 11.54 -23.01
N THR A 76 47.26 12.87 -23.07
CA THR A 76 47.40 13.61 -24.34
C THR A 76 48.78 13.30 -24.90
N THR A 77 48.83 12.66 -26.07
CA THR A 77 50.08 12.46 -26.80
C THR A 77 50.67 13.80 -27.25
N GLU A 78 51.99 13.87 -27.31
CA GLU A 78 52.85 15.05 -27.50
C GLU A 78 52.61 15.86 -28.79
N LYS A 79 51.68 15.43 -29.65
CA LYS A 79 51.32 16.09 -30.92
C LYS A 79 50.35 17.27 -30.77
N ASP A 80 49.62 17.39 -29.66
CA ASP A 80 48.51 18.37 -29.53
C ASP A 80 48.88 19.64 -28.73
N ASN A 81 50.13 19.74 -28.25
CA ASN A 81 50.58 20.81 -27.35
C ASN A 81 50.86 22.17 -28.00
N LYS A 82 50.64 22.35 -29.31
CA LYS A 82 50.96 23.63 -29.99
C LYS A 82 49.92 24.75 -29.80
N ILE A 83 48.76 24.49 -29.19
CA ILE A 83 47.70 25.50 -29.03
C ILE A 83 47.71 26.15 -27.63
N VAL A 84 48.48 25.62 -26.67
CA VAL A 84 48.35 25.95 -25.23
C VAL A 84 49.54 26.77 -24.68
N GLU A 85 50.01 27.76 -25.45
CA GLU A 85 51.00 28.73 -24.95
C GLU A 85 50.46 30.14 -24.70
N LYS A 86 49.19 30.45 -25.04
CA LYS A 86 48.64 31.81 -24.88
C LYS A 86 47.81 32.10 -23.64
N THR A 87 47.58 31.14 -22.73
CA THR A 87 46.69 31.38 -21.56
C THR A 87 47.22 30.80 -20.25
N LYS A 88 48.56 30.77 -20.09
CA LYS A 88 49.25 30.11 -18.96
C LYS A 88 49.63 31.02 -17.78
N SER A 89 48.85 32.07 -17.53
CA SER A 89 49.11 33.00 -16.41
C SER A 89 47.82 33.32 -15.65
N ASN A 90 47.23 32.30 -15.02
CA ASN A 90 46.52 32.39 -13.74
C ASN A 90 46.04 30.99 -13.34
N SER A 91 45.99 30.69 -12.04
CA SER A 91 45.44 29.46 -11.41
C SER A 91 46.37 28.31 -10.99
N ARG A 92 47.71 28.44 -11.03
CA ARG A 92 48.58 27.52 -10.27
C ARG A 92 48.68 27.93 -8.80
N ASN A 93 47.57 27.87 -8.07
CA ASN A 93 47.62 27.68 -6.63
C ASN A 93 46.22 27.24 -6.15
N LYS A 94 46.17 26.21 -5.29
CA LYS A 94 44.98 25.60 -4.67
C LYS A 94 44.28 24.45 -5.41
N LYS A 95 44.92 23.29 -5.59
CA LYS A 95 44.22 21.98 -5.50
C LYS A 95 45.12 20.74 -5.48
N ALA A 96 46.26 20.80 -4.80
CA ALA A 96 47.16 19.64 -4.70
C ALA A 96 47.59 19.36 -3.26
N GLN A 97 46.63 19.28 -2.32
CA GLN A 97 46.83 18.63 -1.03
C GLN A 97 45.49 18.02 -0.59
N SER A 98 45.30 16.71 -0.80
CA SER A 98 44.35 15.96 0.03
C SER A 98 44.65 14.46 0.13
N ASN A 99 45.29 13.81 -0.85
CA ASN A 99 45.43 12.34 -0.81
C ASN A 99 46.88 11.87 -0.88
N THR A 100 47.63 11.93 0.23
CA THR A 100 48.63 10.90 0.65
C THR A 100 49.23 11.23 2.02
N ILE A 101 48.51 10.90 3.09
CA ILE A 101 49.00 10.81 4.47
C ILE A 101 48.52 9.42 4.88
N VAL A 102 49.30 8.35 4.72
CA VAL A 102 50.10 7.72 5.78
C VAL A 102 51.10 6.78 5.06
N ALA A 103 52.31 7.26 4.71
CA ALA A 103 53.46 6.41 4.26
C ALA A 103 54.75 7.20 3.96
N ARG A 104 54.85 8.52 4.21
CA ARG A 104 55.98 9.36 3.75
C ARG A 104 56.90 9.91 4.84
N ASP A 105 56.65 9.66 6.11
CA ASP A 105 57.38 10.35 7.19
C ASP A 105 58.81 9.85 7.42
N ASN A 106 59.12 8.59 7.11
CA ASN A 106 60.50 8.08 7.25
C ASN A 106 61.46 8.46 6.10
N LYS A 107 60.95 8.92 4.94
CA LYS A 107 61.80 9.22 3.76
C LYS A 107 62.26 10.68 3.67
N ILE A 108 61.65 11.58 4.44
CA ILE A 108 61.95 13.02 4.41
C ILE A 108 63.14 13.37 5.31
N VAL A 109 63.35 12.64 6.41
CA VAL A 109 64.42 12.89 7.39
C VAL A 109 65.83 12.56 6.83
N GLU A 110 65.97 11.55 5.97
CA GLU A 110 67.25 11.25 5.32
C GLU A 110 67.62 12.23 4.19
N LYS A 111 66.62 12.73 3.44
CA LYS A 111 66.84 13.67 2.34
C LYS A 111 67.21 15.08 2.83
N THR A 112 66.79 15.48 4.02
CA THR A 112 67.19 16.79 4.60
C THR A 112 68.59 16.77 5.21
N LYS A 113 69.05 15.63 5.75
CA LYS A 113 70.42 15.49 6.26
C LYS A 113 71.50 15.44 5.17
N SER A 114 71.20 14.88 3.99
CA SER A 114 72.14 14.84 2.87
C SER A 114 72.30 16.19 2.14
N ASN A 115 71.21 16.96 2.00
CA ASN A 115 71.24 18.27 1.34
C ASN A 115 71.93 19.37 2.17
N SER A 116 71.87 19.31 3.50
CA SER A 116 72.56 20.29 4.35
C SER A 116 74.08 20.08 4.40
N ARG A 117 74.57 18.84 4.35
CA ARG A 117 76.01 18.53 4.26
C ARG A 117 76.62 18.98 2.93
N ASN A 118 75.90 18.80 1.83
CA ASN A 118 76.40 19.13 0.49
C ASN A 118 76.51 20.65 0.26
N LYS A 119 75.55 21.44 0.79
CA LYS A 119 75.62 22.92 0.74
C LYS A 119 76.73 23.50 1.63
N LYS A 120 77.02 22.89 2.79
CA LYS A 120 78.09 23.33 3.70
C LYS A 120 79.49 23.05 3.12
N ALA A 121 79.66 21.93 2.40
CA ALA A 121 80.91 21.61 1.71
C ALA A 121 81.22 22.55 0.53
N GLN A 122 80.21 22.94 -0.27
CA GLN A 122 80.40 23.89 -1.36
C GLN A 122 80.72 25.31 -0.88
N SER A 123 80.09 25.77 0.22
CA SER A 123 80.36 27.11 0.78
C SER A 123 81.78 27.24 1.35
N ASN A 124 82.27 26.21 2.06
CA ASN A 124 83.65 26.22 2.61
C ASN A 124 84.74 26.20 1.52
N THR A 125 84.47 25.62 0.35
CA THR A 125 85.44 25.51 -0.75
C THR A 125 85.60 26.83 -1.51
N ILE A 126 84.53 27.64 -1.60
CA ILE A 126 84.55 28.96 -2.26
C ILE A 126 85.31 29.97 -1.38
N VAL A 127 85.06 29.98 -0.07
CA VAL A 127 85.75 30.86 0.90
C VAL A 127 87.26 30.60 0.94
N ALA A 128 87.70 29.34 0.78
CA ALA A 128 89.11 28.99 0.75
C ALA A 128 89.85 29.45 -0.53
N ARG A 129 89.17 29.47 -1.69
CA ARG A 129 89.74 29.95 -2.96
C ARG A 129 89.86 31.48 -3.00
N ASP A 130 88.88 32.19 -2.46
CA ASP A 130 88.91 33.66 -2.40
C ASP A 130 89.96 34.17 -1.41
N LYS A 131 90.18 33.48 -0.28
CA LYS A 131 91.30 33.77 0.63
C LYS A 131 92.66 33.60 -0.05
N LYS A 132 92.87 32.53 -0.82
CA LYS A 132 94.14 32.30 -1.53
C LYS A 132 94.44 33.37 -2.59
N LYS A 133 93.43 33.84 -3.34
CA LYS A 133 93.60 34.92 -4.33
C LYS A 133 93.86 36.29 -3.69
N LYS A 134 93.23 36.58 -2.54
CA LYS A 134 93.44 37.84 -1.81
C LYS A 134 94.88 37.94 -1.27
N GLN A 135 95.43 36.81 -0.80
CA GLN A 135 96.79 36.73 -0.24
C GLN A 135 97.90 36.97 -1.28
N THR A 136 97.69 36.58 -2.54
CA THR A 136 98.69 36.78 -3.62
C THR A 136 98.72 38.22 -4.17
N VAL A 137 97.65 38.99 -4.00
CA VAL A 137 97.58 40.39 -4.46
C VAL A 137 98.12 41.37 -3.40
N GLU A 138 97.90 41.09 -2.11
CA GLU A 138 98.48 41.88 -1.01
C GLU A 138 100.02 41.78 -0.97
N GLN A 139 100.60 40.61 -1.25
CA GLN A 139 102.06 40.44 -1.27
C GLN A 139 102.76 41.30 -2.34
N ASN A 140 102.24 41.32 -3.58
CA ASN A 140 102.89 42.05 -4.68
C ASN A 140 102.78 43.58 -4.59
N THR A 141 101.82 44.12 -3.83
CA THR A 141 101.61 45.58 -3.70
C THR A 141 102.30 46.13 -2.44
N GLY A 142 102.38 45.32 -1.38
CA GLY A 142 103.13 45.61 -0.17
C GLY A 142 104.64 45.67 -0.41
N ASP A 143 105.17 44.76 -1.24
CA ASP A 143 106.60 44.72 -1.56
C ASP A 143 107.07 45.97 -2.32
N THR A 144 106.32 46.46 -3.30
CA THR A 144 106.65 47.69 -4.04
C THR A 144 106.58 48.94 -3.16
N SER A 145 105.61 49.01 -2.25
CA SER A 145 105.47 50.15 -1.31
C SER A 145 106.60 50.19 -0.30
N LEU A 146 107.01 49.02 0.21
CA LEU A 146 108.15 48.87 1.09
C LEU A 146 109.48 49.17 0.37
N GLN A 147 109.59 48.80 -0.90
CA GLN A 147 110.73 49.10 -1.75
C GLN A 147 110.84 50.60 -2.06
N LEU A 148 109.72 51.27 -2.37
CA LEU A 148 109.66 52.72 -2.53
C LEU A 148 110.11 53.44 -1.25
N ALA A 149 109.64 52.99 -0.08
CA ALA A 149 110.07 53.56 1.20
C ALA A 149 111.57 53.38 1.45
N LYS A 150 112.17 52.27 1.02
CA LYS A 150 113.62 52.03 1.10
C LYS A 150 114.42 52.94 0.17
N GLU A 151 113.99 53.10 -1.08
CA GLU A 151 114.65 53.97 -2.07
C GLU A 151 114.60 55.45 -1.67
N VAL A 152 113.44 55.93 -1.19
CA VAL A 152 113.30 57.31 -0.68
C VAL A 152 114.26 57.56 0.50
N ASN A 153 114.37 56.60 1.43
CA ASN A 153 115.34 56.70 2.53
C ASN A 153 116.80 56.64 2.04
N GLY A 154 117.09 55.87 0.98
CA GLY A 154 118.40 55.84 0.35
C GLY A 154 118.79 57.18 -0.28
N LEU A 155 117.83 57.86 -0.92
CA LEU A 155 118.01 59.18 -1.50
C LEU A 155 118.38 60.23 -0.44
N GLU A 156 117.73 60.18 0.72
CA GLU A 156 118.02 61.08 1.84
C GLU A 156 119.44 60.88 2.40
N LYS A 157 119.98 59.66 2.35
CA LYS A 157 121.39 59.39 2.73
C LYS A 157 122.37 59.99 1.73
N LYS A 158 122.16 59.75 0.43
CA LYS A 158 123.02 60.30 -0.64
C LYS A 158 123.07 61.83 -0.63
N LYS A 159 121.93 62.48 -0.32
CA LYS A 159 121.87 63.93 -0.12
C LYS A 159 122.85 64.41 0.96
N LYS A 160 122.89 63.73 2.12
CA LYS A 160 123.81 64.07 3.22
C LYS A 160 125.29 63.87 2.84
N GLU A 161 125.59 62.86 2.03
CA GLU A 161 126.94 62.59 1.53
C GLU A 161 127.42 63.71 0.59
N ILE A 162 126.57 64.17 -0.33
CA ILE A 162 126.85 65.34 -1.18
C ILE A 162 127.08 66.60 -0.33
N GLU A 163 126.23 66.87 0.66
CA GLU A 163 126.42 68.01 1.57
C GLU A 163 127.76 67.95 2.31
N SER A 164 128.23 66.76 2.68
CA SER A 164 129.55 66.56 3.29
C SER A 164 130.70 66.80 2.31
N LEU A 165 130.58 66.29 1.07
CA LEU A 165 131.59 66.49 0.02
C LEU A 165 131.73 67.97 -0.36
N VAL A 166 130.61 68.67 -0.55
CA VAL A 166 130.58 70.11 -0.83
C VAL A 166 131.24 70.90 0.31
N ARG A 167 130.98 70.53 1.58
CA ARG A 167 131.67 71.13 2.73
C ARG A 167 133.18 70.91 2.69
N SER A 168 133.64 69.71 2.33
CA SER A 168 135.07 69.38 2.24
C SER A 168 135.82 70.17 1.16
N ILE A 169 135.16 70.44 0.02
CA ILE A 169 135.71 71.28 -1.06
C ILE A 169 135.90 72.72 -0.56
N ASN A 170 134.89 73.27 0.12
CA ASN A 170 134.87 74.65 0.58
C ASN A 170 135.86 74.95 1.72
N SER A 171 136.28 73.95 2.51
CA SER A 171 137.28 74.12 3.58
C SER A 171 138.71 74.42 3.10
N SER A 172 138.99 74.34 1.80
CA SER A 172 140.35 74.51 1.23
C SER A 172 140.71 75.95 0.80
N LYS A 173 140.32 76.97 1.57
CA LYS A 173 140.27 78.38 1.09
C LYS A 173 141.62 79.05 0.78
N ASN A 174 142.74 78.63 1.40
CA ASN A 174 144.03 79.34 1.26
C ASN A 174 145.08 78.53 0.51
N LEU A 175 145.69 79.08 -0.55
CA LEU A 175 146.82 78.45 -1.23
C LEU A 175 148.05 78.45 -0.30
N PRO A 176 148.88 77.40 -0.32
CA PRO A 176 150.16 77.42 0.38
C PRO A 176 151.04 78.55 -0.20
N THR A 177 151.93 79.11 0.62
CA THR A 177 152.92 80.11 0.22
C THR A 177 154.30 79.70 0.74
N VAL A 178 155.35 80.20 0.11
CA VAL A 178 156.72 80.15 0.67
C VAL A 178 156.86 81.13 1.83
N ALA A 179 157.84 80.89 2.69
CA ALA A 179 158.21 81.82 3.76
C ALA A 179 158.62 83.17 3.15
N GLN A 180 158.11 84.26 3.72
CA GLN A 180 158.43 85.62 3.26
C GLN A 180 159.62 86.22 4.03
N SER A 181 160.21 85.51 4.99
CA SER A 181 161.36 85.95 5.80
C SER A 181 162.26 84.77 6.23
N GLY A 182 163.60 84.94 6.16
CA GLY A 182 164.58 83.87 6.40
C GLY A 182 165.99 84.14 5.82
N GLY A 183 166.97 84.33 6.70
CA GLY A 183 168.41 84.56 6.44
C GLY A 183 169.17 84.61 7.78
N LEU A 184 170.52 84.61 7.82
CA LEU A 184 171.29 84.61 9.08
C LEU A 184 170.81 85.77 9.99
N PHE A 185 170.10 85.44 11.07
CA PHE A 185 169.43 86.37 12.02
C PHE A 185 168.28 87.25 11.47
N GLY A 186 167.70 86.93 10.29
CA GLY A 186 166.57 87.68 9.73
C GLY A 186 166.92 89.05 9.13
N TRP A 187 168.21 89.29 8.88
CA TRP A 187 168.73 90.58 8.37
C TRP A 187 168.81 90.68 6.84
N PHE A 188 168.43 89.62 6.12
CA PHE A 188 168.47 89.56 4.67
C PHE A 188 167.12 89.14 4.11
N ASP A 189 166.81 89.62 2.91
CA ASP A 189 165.69 89.12 2.12
C ASP A 189 165.84 87.61 1.95
N HIS A 190 164.74 86.90 2.20
CA HIS A 190 164.71 85.45 2.02
C HIS A 190 164.75 85.14 0.53
N LYS A 191 165.91 84.69 0.06
CA LYS A 191 166.02 84.11 -1.27
C LYS A 191 165.36 82.74 -1.25
N VAL A 192 164.13 82.70 -1.78
CA VAL A 192 163.40 81.45 -2.03
C VAL A 192 164.33 80.49 -2.76
N THR A 193 164.65 79.38 -2.09
CA THR A 193 165.50 78.35 -2.65
C THR A 193 164.75 77.52 -3.69
N GLY A 194 165.49 76.85 -4.58
CA GLY A 194 164.90 75.86 -5.49
C GLY A 194 164.10 74.77 -4.73
N ASN A 195 164.52 74.42 -3.51
CA ASN A 195 163.81 73.47 -2.65
C ASN A 195 162.48 74.02 -2.13
N GLU A 196 162.42 75.29 -1.70
CA GLU A 196 161.18 75.93 -1.24
C GLU A 196 160.19 76.15 -2.38
N MET A 197 160.68 76.48 -3.58
CA MET A 197 159.84 76.56 -4.77
C MET A 197 159.29 75.17 -5.15
N ASN A 198 160.12 74.13 -5.10
CA ASN A 198 159.68 72.75 -5.36
C ASN A 198 158.68 72.26 -4.30
N ASP A 199 158.87 72.60 -3.02
CA ASP A 199 157.93 72.29 -1.93
C ASP A 199 156.60 73.03 -2.11
N LEU A 200 156.63 74.33 -2.46
CA LEU A 200 155.42 75.09 -2.79
C LEU A 200 154.69 74.47 -3.98
N ALA A 201 155.40 74.17 -5.08
CA ALA A 201 154.83 73.54 -6.27
C ALA A 201 154.20 72.18 -5.93
N SER A 202 154.88 71.36 -5.12
CA SER A 202 154.37 70.08 -4.63
C SER A 202 153.11 70.24 -3.76
N LYS A 203 153.07 71.24 -2.87
CA LYS A 203 151.90 71.54 -2.04
C LYS A 203 150.71 72.07 -2.85
N VAL A 204 150.96 72.96 -3.82
CA VAL A 204 149.95 73.46 -4.76
C VAL A 204 149.40 72.30 -5.61
N GLN A 205 150.28 71.48 -6.20
CA GLN A 205 149.91 70.32 -6.99
C GLN A 205 149.11 69.31 -6.15
N SER A 206 149.56 69.00 -4.94
CA SER A 206 148.83 68.14 -4.00
C SER A 206 147.44 68.68 -3.69
N LYS A 207 147.31 70.00 -3.52
CA LYS A 207 146.03 70.65 -3.27
C LYS A 207 145.11 70.62 -4.50
N LEU A 208 145.63 70.89 -5.70
CA LEU A 208 144.88 70.80 -6.96
C LEU A 208 144.45 69.35 -7.26
N ILE A 209 145.31 68.36 -6.99
CA ILE A 209 144.97 66.93 -7.09
C ILE A 209 143.85 66.60 -6.10
N GLY A 210 143.96 67.04 -4.85
CA GLY A 210 142.93 66.84 -3.84
C GLY A 210 141.59 67.47 -4.23
N GLN A 211 141.59 68.69 -4.77
CA GLN A 211 140.40 69.36 -5.29
C GLN A 211 139.82 68.63 -6.51
N ASN A 212 140.64 68.21 -7.46
CA ASN A 212 140.19 67.45 -8.63
C ASN A 212 139.59 66.09 -8.23
N GLN A 213 140.19 65.41 -7.23
CA GLN A 213 139.62 64.19 -6.65
C GLN A 213 138.28 64.45 -5.97
N ALA A 214 138.15 65.54 -5.21
CA ALA A 214 136.90 65.92 -4.56
C ALA A 214 135.81 66.30 -5.56
N ILE A 215 136.14 67.01 -6.63
CA ILE A 215 135.23 67.33 -7.75
C ILE A 215 134.80 66.04 -8.45
N LYS A 216 135.73 65.14 -8.78
CA LYS A 216 135.39 63.85 -9.42
C LYS A 216 134.44 63.02 -8.56
N LYS A 217 134.71 62.91 -7.25
CA LYS A 217 133.80 62.24 -6.31
C LYS A 217 132.44 62.91 -6.25
N THR A 218 132.41 64.24 -6.19
CA THR A 218 131.16 65.02 -6.18
C THR A 218 130.34 64.77 -7.45
N THR A 219 130.94 64.80 -8.63
CA THR A 219 130.26 64.48 -9.90
C THR A 219 129.73 63.05 -9.93
N GLN A 220 130.49 62.08 -9.41
CA GLN A 220 130.05 60.69 -9.29
C GLN A 220 128.83 60.56 -8.36
N GLU A 221 128.85 61.22 -7.20
CA GLU A 221 127.71 61.21 -6.27
C GLU A 221 126.48 61.93 -6.84
N PHE A 222 126.66 63.02 -7.59
CA PHE A 222 125.55 63.66 -8.31
C PHE A 222 124.93 62.72 -9.35
N GLY A 223 125.76 61.98 -10.11
CA GLY A 223 125.27 60.96 -11.04
C GLY A 223 124.47 59.85 -10.32
N SER A 224 124.97 59.39 -9.17
CA SER A 224 124.33 58.39 -8.31
C SER A 224 122.97 58.86 -7.76
N VAL A 225 122.85 60.15 -7.39
CA VAL A 225 121.57 60.74 -6.98
C VAL A 225 120.58 60.82 -8.14
N TYR A 226 121.02 61.25 -9.32
CA TYR A 226 120.16 61.34 -10.49
C TYR A 226 119.55 59.98 -10.87
N THR A 227 120.36 58.92 -10.88
CA THR A 227 119.87 57.55 -11.11
C THR A 227 118.83 57.13 -10.06
N SER A 228 119.10 57.36 -8.77
CA SER A 228 118.12 57.01 -7.71
C SER A 228 116.81 57.79 -7.78
N ILE A 229 116.82 59.04 -8.26
CA ILE A 229 115.59 59.81 -8.50
C ILE A 229 114.76 59.14 -9.60
N ILE A 230 115.38 58.75 -10.72
CA ILE A 230 114.69 58.07 -11.83
C ILE A 230 114.07 56.75 -11.36
N ASP A 231 114.84 55.94 -10.63
CA ASP A 231 114.35 54.66 -10.11
C ASP A 231 113.18 54.86 -9.14
N THR A 232 113.26 55.86 -8.26
CA THR A 232 112.19 56.24 -7.33
C THR A 232 110.93 56.66 -8.10
N LEU A 233 111.05 57.49 -9.13
CA LEU A 233 109.91 57.92 -9.96
C LEU A 233 109.26 56.75 -10.70
N GLY A 234 110.05 55.80 -11.18
CA GLY A 234 109.57 54.54 -11.75
C GLY A 234 108.70 53.76 -10.75
N LEU A 235 109.18 53.60 -9.52
CA LEU A 235 108.44 52.93 -8.44
C LEU A 235 107.17 53.69 -8.03
N VAL A 236 107.20 55.03 -8.00
CA VAL A 236 106.01 55.86 -7.72
C VAL A 236 104.92 55.62 -8.77
N ASN A 237 105.28 55.62 -10.06
CA ASN A 237 104.33 55.38 -11.13
C ASN A 237 103.66 53.99 -11.04
N VAL A 238 104.45 52.95 -10.76
CA VAL A 238 103.92 51.58 -10.55
C VAL A 238 103.00 51.53 -9.34
N SER A 239 103.39 52.16 -8.23
CA SER A 239 102.62 52.19 -6.99
C SER A 239 101.28 52.92 -7.17
N LEU A 240 101.29 54.06 -7.88
CA LEU A 240 100.09 54.83 -8.17
C LEU A 240 99.13 54.05 -9.08
N ALA A 241 99.64 53.38 -10.12
CA ALA A 241 98.83 52.51 -10.98
C ALA A 241 98.20 51.35 -10.18
N GLY A 242 98.96 50.75 -9.26
CA GLY A 242 98.47 49.74 -8.32
C GLY A 242 97.34 50.26 -7.42
N ALA A 243 97.52 51.45 -6.85
CA ALA A 243 96.53 52.10 -5.99
C ALA A 243 95.23 52.43 -6.73
N VAL A 244 95.30 52.96 -7.95
CA VAL A 244 94.13 53.24 -8.79
C VAL A 244 93.38 51.95 -9.11
N LYS A 245 94.09 50.87 -9.47
CA LYS A 245 93.48 49.57 -9.73
C LYS A 245 92.77 49.02 -8.48
N ALA A 246 93.41 49.10 -7.32
CA ALA A 246 92.81 48.67 -6.06
C ALA A 246 91.56 49.49 -5.69
N SER A 247 91.62 50.81 -5.89
CA SER A 247 90.50 51.72 -5.66
C SER A 247 89.30 51.39 -6.55
N ASN A 248 89.53 51.16 -7.85
CA ASN A 248 88.48 50.77 -8.78
C ASN A 248 87.86 49.42 -8.41
N GLN A 249 88.68 48.44 -8.01
CA GLN A 249 88.18 47.14 -7.53
C GLN A 249 87.35 47.30 -6.24
N ALA A 250 87.76 48.17 -5.32
CA ALA A 250 87.01 48.45 -4.11
C ALA A 250 85.66 49.13 -4.43
N HIS A 251 85.64 50.07 -5.38
CA HIS A 251 84.43 50.70 -5.85
C HIS A 251 83.45 49.69 -6.49
N GLU A 252 83.93 48.84 -7.40
CA GLU A 252 83.12 47.79 -8.01
C GLU A 252 82.57 46.80 -6.96
N ALA A 253 83.37 46.44 -5.96
CA ALA A 253 82.94 45.62 -4.85
C ALA A 253 81.84 46.31 -4.02
N GLY A 254 81.97 47.62 -3.78
CA GLY A 254 80.96 48.46 -3.14
C GLY A 254 79.63 48.47 -3.89
N VAL A 255 79.66 48.71 -5.21
CA VAL A 255 78.47 48.68 -6.07
C VAL A 255 77.80 47.29 -6.05
N LYS A 256 78.59 46.22 -6.10
CA LYS A 256 78.05 44.85 -5.98
C LYS A 256 77.42 44.60 -4.59
N ALA A 257 78.04 45.10 -3.53
CA ALA A 257 77.51 44.97 -2.17
C ALA A 257 76.19 45.73 -2.01
N GLU A 258 76.08 46.94 -2.56
CA GLU A 258 74.85 47.74 -2.54
C GLU A 258 73.72 47.04 -3.30
N LYS A 259 74.01 46.51 -4.51
CA LYS A 259 73.03 45.73 -5.27
C LYS A 259 72.58 44.47 -4.52
N ASN A 260 73.48 43.81 -3.79
CA ASN A 260 73.12 42.66 -2.97
C ASN A 260 72.30 43.06 -1.75
N ALA A 261 72.62 44.19 -1.10
CA ALA A 261 71.83 44.73 0.01
C ALA A 261 70.39 45.05 -0.43
N ALA A 262 70.21 45.64 -1.62
CA ALA A 262 68.89 45.89 -2.18
C ALA A 262 68.10 44.59 -2.40
N LYS A 263 68.73 43.55 -2.95
CA LYS A 263 68.10 42.22 -3.10
C LYS A 263 67.71 41.59 -1.76
N VAL A 264 68.56 41.73 -0.75
CA VAL A 264 68.27 41.24 0.61
C VAL A 264 67.07 41.98 1.20
N LYS A 265 66.98 43.29 1.01
CA LYS A 265 65.82 44.08 1.45
C LYS A 265 64.52 43.62 0.77
N THR A 266 64.54 43.44 -0.56
CA THR A 266 63.38 42.88 -1.28
C THR A 266 62.97 41.51 -0.75
N ALA A 267 63.94 40.62 -0.51
CA ALA A 267 63.65 39.30 0.05
C ALA A 267 63.09 39.39 1.49
N GLN A 268 63.51 40.36 2.29
CA GLN A 268 62.95 40.60 3.63
C GLN A 268 61.50 41.09 3.55
N ASP A 269 61.18 41.98 2.62
CA ASP A 269 59.82 42.46 2.40
C ASP A 269 58.91 41.31 1.92
N ASP A 270 59.37 40.49 0.97
CA ASP A 270 58.64 39.29 0.52
C ASP A 270 58.38 38.31 1.67
N ILE A 271 59.37 38.10 2.55
CA ILE A 271 59.21 37.24 3.73
C ILE A 271 58.16 37.82 4.68
N LYS A 272 58.16 39.14 4.90
CA LYS A 272 57.18 39.80 5.76
C LYS A 272 55.76 39.63 5.23
N ASP A 273 55.56 39.80 3.93
CA ASP A 273 54.26 39.59 3.29
C ASP A 273 53.79 38.14 3.38
N LEU A 274 54.70 37.18 3.22
CA LEU A 274 54.39 35.76 3.42
C LEU A 274 53.95 35.45 4.85
N VAL A 275 54.60 36.06 5.86
CA VAL A 275 54.21 35.89 7.27
C VAL A 275 52.80 36.43 7.52
N ILE A 276 52.50 37.64 7.03
CA ILE A 276 51.16 38.24 7.16
C ILE A 276 50.08 37.36 6.51
N ASN A 277 50.37 36.82 5.32
CA ASN A 277 49.44 35.94 4.61
C ASN A 277 49.23 34.61 5.34
N ASN A 278 50.29 34.04 5.93
CA ASN A 278 50.19 32.81 6.72
C ASN A 278 49.36 33.02 7.99
N ASP A 279 49.51 34.15 8.68
CA ASP A 279 48.69 34.46 9.86
C ASP A 279 47.20 34.56 9.49
N LYS A 280 46.88 35.20 8.36
CA LYS A 280 45.51 35.25 7.84
C LYS A 280 44.96 33.84 7.54
N LEU A 281 45.77 32.99 6.90
CA LEU A 281 45.39 31.60 6.60
C LEU A 281 45.12 30.79 7.88
N ILE A 282 45.94 30.97 8.92
CA ILE A 282 45.76 30.32 10.22
C ILE A 282 44.44 30.76 10.86
N GLN A 283 44.10 32.05 10.81
CA GLN A 283 42.82 32.55 11.33
C GLN A 283 41.62 31.99 10.57
N ASP A 284 41.71 31.90 9.24
CA ASP A 284 40.65 31.31 8.41
C ASP A 284 40.47 29.81 8.72
N HIS A 285 41.56 29.06 8.86
CA HIS A 285 41.51 27.65 9.29
C HIS A 285 40.89 27.49 10.68
N LYS A 286 41.17 28.40 11.62
CA LYS A 286 40.57 28.37 12.96
C LYS A 286 39.04 28.51 12.91
N LYS A 287 38.52 29.40 12.05
CA LYS A 287 37.07 29.55 11.83
C LYS A 287 36.45 28.29 11.26
N VAL A 288 37.09 27.67 10.26
CA VAL A 288 36.62 26.41 9.65
C VAL A 288 36.55 25.30 10.70
N ILE A 289 37.60 25.15 11.52
CA ILE A 289 37.62 24.14 12.59
C ILE A 289 36.48 24.37 13.59
N GLN A 290 36.17 25.62 13.93
CA GLN A 290 35.06 25.94 14.83
C GLN A 290 33.71 25.54 14.24
N VAL A 291 33.48 25.82 12.96
CA VAL A 291 32.27 25.38 12.24
C VAL A 291 32.17 23.85 12.25
N LEU A 292 33.27 23.13 11.98
CA LEU A 292 33.29 21.67 11.98
C LEU A 292 32.98 21.08 13.36
N LYS A 293 33.44 21.70 14.45
CA LYS A 293 33.09 21.28 15.82
C LYS A 293 31.58 21.36 16.05
N THR A 294 30.95 22.48 15.68
CA THR A 294 29.49 22.63 15.81
C THR A 294 28.72 21.61 14.95
N HIS A 295 29.20 21.29 13.75
CA HIS A 295 28.58 20.24 12.94
C HIS A 295 28.70 18.87 13.59
N LYS A 296 29.86 18.56 14.17
CA LYS A 296 30.05 17.31 14.93
C LYS A 296 29.09 17.23 16.12
N GLU A 297 28.99 18.28 16.92
CA GLU A 297 28.08 18.31 18.08
C GLU A 297 26.63 18.04 17.64
N LYS A 298 26.18 18.68 16.55
CA LYS A 298 24.86 18.42 15.98
C LYS A 298 24.68 16.99 15.49
N LEU A 299 25.72 16.35 14.94
CA LEU A 299 25.67 14.94 14.53
C LEU A 299 25.60 14.01 15.74
N ASP A 300 26.38 14.30 16.79
CA ASP A 300 26.37 13.55 18.05
C ASP A 300 25.01 13.68 18.78
N GLU A 301 24.27 14.78 18.57
CA GLU A 301 22.89 14.98 19.04
C GLU A 301 21.84 14.17 18.25
N ILE A 302 22.16 13.62 17.06
CA ILE A 302 21.26 12.73 16.31
C ILE A 302 21.26 11.35 16.99
N LYS A 303 20.73 11.30 18.21
CA LYS A 303 20.65 10.13 19.09
C LYS A 303 19.61 9.10 18.64
N HIS A 304 18.72 9.49 17.72
CA HIS A 304 17.52 8.74 17.34
C HIS A 304 17.69 7.83 16.12
N ILE A 305 18.87 7.72 15.51
CA ILE A 305 19.07 6.74 14.41
C ILE A 305 18.85 5.31 14.94
N ALA A 306 19.32 5.02 16.16
CA ALA A 306 19.05 3.74 16.82
C ALA A 306 17.56 3.54 17.11
N ASP A 307 16.81 4.61 17.38
CA ASP A 307 15.36 4.54 17.59
C ASP A 307 14.63 4.26 16.27
N VAL A 308 15.12 4.79 15.14
CA VAL A 308 14.59 4.49 13.80
C VAL A 308 14.86 3.04 13.42
N ASP A 309 16.06 2.51 13.70
CA ASP A 309 16.39 1.10 13.46
C ASP A 309 15.52 0.16 14.31
N LYS A 310 15.26 0.55 15.57
CA LYS A 310 14.35 -0.17 16.46
C LYS A 310 12.91 -0.13 15.93
N LEU A 311 12.42 1.03 15.50
CA LEU A 311 11.07 1.19 14.97
C LEU A 311 10.88 0.35 13.70
N TYR A 312 11.90 0.27 12.85
CA TYR A 312 11.89 -0.60 11.67
C TYR A 312 11.85 -2.09 12.04
N SER A 313 12.64 -2.51 13.04
CA SER A 313 12.62 -3.90 13.54
C SER A 313 11.27 -4.27 14.15
N ASP A 314 10.72 -3.40 15.00
CA ASP A 314 9.42 -3.60 15.64
C ASP A 314 8.30 -3.69 14.58
N PHE A 315 8.34 -2.80 13.56
CA PHE A 315 7.41 -2.86 12.43
C PHE A 315 7.53 -4.15 11.63
N TYR A 316 8.75 -4.60 11.35
CA TYR A 316 9.00 -5.83 10.61
C TYR A 316 8.45 -7.07 11.33
N VAL A 317 8.68 -7.17 12.64
CA VAL A 317 8.11 -8.25 13.47
C VAL A 317 6.57 -8.20 13.43
N LYS A 318 5.99 -7.01 13.58
CA LYS A 318 4.53 -6.84 13.55
C LYS A 318 3.94 -7.22 12.18
N SER A 319 4.63 -6.89 11.10
CA SER A 319 4.21 -7.26 9.73
C SER A 319 4.18 -8.78 9.55
N GLN A 320 5.16 -9.53 10.09
CA GLN A 320 5.14 -10.99 10.04
C GLN A 320 4.03 -11.60 10.90
N GLU A 321 3.74 -11.03 12.07
CA GLU A 321 2.61 -11.47 12.89
C GLU A 321 1.28 -11.30 12.15
N LEU A 322 1.07 -10.14 11.51
CA LEU A 322 -0.12 -9.87 10.70
C LEU A 322 -0.25 -10.84 9.53
N GLU A 323 0.84 -11.18 8.85
CA GLU A 323 0.82 -12.15 7.74
C GLU A 323 0.40 -13.54 8.23
N LYS A 324 0.91 -13.98 9.38
CA LYS A 324 0.49 -15.25 10.00
C LYS A 324 -0.99 -15.26 10.38
N GLU A 325 -1.50 -14.17 10.95
CA GLU A 325 -2.93 -14.05 11.27
C GLU A 325 -3.79 -14.06 10.00
N ASN A 326 -3.36 -13.34 8.95
CA ASN A 326 -4.09 -13.29 7.69
C ASN A 326 -4.17 -14.66 6.99
N ASN A 327 -3.10 -15.45 7.07
CA ASN A 327 -3.10 -16.82 6.56
C ASN A 327 -4.08 -17.72 7.33
N LYS A 328 -4.12 -17.62 8.68
CA LYS A 328 -5.10 -18.35 9.50
C LYS A 328 -6.54 -17.96 9.16
N ILE A 329 -6.81 -16.67 8.96
CA ILE A 329 -8.13 -16.19 8.55
C ILE A 329 -8.50 -16.76 7.17
N SER A 330 -7.54 -16.79 6.24
CA SER A 330 -7.76 -17.34 4.90
C SER A 330 -8.09 -18.85 4.94
N GLU A 331 -7.38 -19.62 5.76
CA GLU A 331 -7.68 -21.04 6.00
C GLU A 331 -9.09 -21.22 6.58
N GLN A 332 -9.47 -20.42 7.58
CA GLN A 332 -10.82 -20.46 8.16
C GLN A 332 -11.91 -20.14 7.14
N ILE A 333 -11.69 -19.16 6.26
CA ILE A 333 -12.63 -18.82 5.18
C ILE A 333 -12.82 -20.01 4.24
N ILE A 334 -11.75 -20.71 3.88
CA ILE A 334 -11.82 -21.91 3.03
C ILE A 334 -12.66 -23.00 3.71
N THR A 335 -12.40 -23.27 5.00
CA THR A 335 -13.16 -24.25 5.77
C THR A 335 -14.65 -23.91 5.81
N VAL A 336 -15.01 -22.69 6.21
CA VAL A 336 -16.42 -22.24 6.27
C VAL A 336 -17.07 -22.30 4.88
N SER A 337 -16.35 -21.95 3.82
CA SER A 337 -16.88 -22.05 2.46
C SER A 337 -17.19 -23.50 2.08
N SER A 338 -16.34 -24.45 2.47
CA SER A 338 -16.59 -25.88 2.21
C SER A 338 -17.78 -26.42 3.00
N GLU A 339 -17.92 -26.03 4.27
CA GLU A 339 -19.05 -26.42 5.11
C GLU A 339 -20.38 -25.86 4.55
N ASN A 340 -20.39 -24.62 4.06
CA ASN A 340 -21.56 -24.04 3.42
C ASN A 340 -21.96 -24.77 2.14
N GLU A 341 -21.00 -25.24 1.34
CA GLU A 341 -21.29 -26.02 0.14
C GLU A 341 -21.90 -27.38 0.51
N THR A 342 -21.41 -28.02 1.58
CA THR A 342 -22.00 -29.26 2.13
C THR A 342 -23.44 -29.02 2.61
N LEU A 343 -23.66 -27.98 3.41
CA LEU A 343 -25.00 -27.63 3.91
C LEU A 343 -25.98 -27.34 2.77
N LYS A 344 -25.50 -26.75 1.67
CA LYS A 344 -26.32 -26.48 0.49
C LYS A 344 -26.75 -27.79 -0.20
N ILE A 345 -25.84 -28.74 -0.35
CA ILE A 345 -26.15 -30.08 -0.90
C ILE A 345 -27.18 -30.79 0.01
N GLU A 346 -26.98 -30.78 1.32
CA GLU A 346 -27.92 -31.39 2.28
C GLU A 346 -29.31 -30.74 2.22
N LEU A 347 -29.37 -29.42 2.01
CA LEU A 347 -30.64 -28.69 1.85
C LEU A 347 -31.34 -29.04 0.55
N ASP A 348 -30.60 -29.18 -0.55
CA ASP A 348 -31.14 -29.61 -1.84
C ASP A 348 -31.72 -31.04 -1.75
N ASP A 349 -30.99 -31.97 -1.10
CA ASP A 349 -31.44 -33.34 -0.85
C ASP A 349 -32.71 -33.39 0.03
N LEU A 350 -32.77 -32.54 1.06
CA LEU A 350 -33.96 -32.42 1.91
C LEU A 350 -35.15 -31.86 1.13
N SER A 351 -34.91 -30.86 0.26
CA SER A 351 -35.94 -30.28 -0.60
C SER A 351 -36.52 -31.35 -1.55
N ASP A 352 -35.67 -32.18 -2.16
CA ASP A 352 -36.13 -33.29 -3.00
C ASP A 352 -36.91 -34.34 -2.21
N THR A 353 -36.49 -34.64 -0.98
CA THR A 353 -37.21 -35.55 -0.08
C THR A 353 -38.62 -35.03 0.23
N ILE A 354 -38.75 -33.74 0.55
CA ILE A 354 -40.04 -33.10 0.81
C ILE A 354 -40.93 -33.15 -0.43
N ARG A 355 -40.38 -32.86 -1.61
CA ARG A 355 -41.11 -32.92 -2.89
C ARG A 355 -41.64 -34.33 -3.16
N ASN A 356 -40.82 -35.36 -2.98
CA ASN A 356 -41.23 -36.75 -3.18
C ASN A 356 -42.30 -37.18 -2.16
N PHE A 357 -42.19 -36.71 -0.91
CA PHE A 357 -43.21 -36.97 0.11
C PHE A 357 -44.56 -36.32 -0.23
N ASP A 358 -44.55 -35.07 -0.70
CA ASP A 358 -45.75 -34.34 -1.12
C ASP A 358 -46.44 -35.01 -2.32
N GLU A 359 -45.65 -35.46 -3.30
CA GLU A 359 -46.14 -36.23 -4.45
C GLU A 359 -46.79 -37.54 -4.01
N SER A 360 -46.10 -38.33 -3.16
CA SER A 360 -46.64 -39.58 -2.63
C SER A 360 -47.92 -39.37 -1.79
N LEU A 361 -47.97 -38.33 -0.98
CA LEU A 361 -49.15 -37.98 -0.19
C LEU A 361 -50.33 -37.60 -1.10
N SER A 362 -50.06 -36.82 -2.15
CA SER A 362 -51.06 -36.41 -3.14
C SER A 362 -51.61 -37.61 -3.92
N GLU A 363 -50.74 -38.52 -4.37
CA GLU A 363 -51.14 -39.78 -4.99
C GLU A 363 -52.00 -40.64 -4.06
N GLY A 364 -51.56 -40.79 -2.80
CA GLY A 364 -52.29 -41.54 -1.78
C GLY A 364 -53.67 -40.96 -1.49
N MET A 365 -53.78 -39.64 -1.37
CA MET A 365 -55.05 -38.91 -1.23
C MET A 365 -55.96 -39.10 -2.44
N SER A 366 -55.43 -39.00 -3.66
CA SER A 366 -56.18 -39.21 -4.90
C SER A 366 -56.73 -40.65 -4.97
N ALA A 367 -55.90 -41.65 -4.67
CA ALA A 367 -56.32 -43.04 -4.63
C ALA A 367 -57.40 -43.29 -3.56
N GLN A 368 -57.29 -42.67 -2.38
CA GLN A 368 -58.33 -42.75 -1.35
C GLN A 368 -59.64 -42.11 -1.81
N LYS A 369 -59.58 -40.95 -2.45
CA LYS A 369 -60.76 -40.28 -3.00
C LYS A 369 -61.46 -41.16 -4.04
N THR A 370 -60.71 -41.73 -4.98
CA THR A 370 -61.28 -42.66 -5.98
C THR A 370 -61.96 -43.85 -5.32
N ARG A 371 -61.32 -44.48 -4.32
CA ARG A 371 -61.93 -45.58 -3.56
C ARG A 371 -63.21 -45.15 -2.83
N LEU A 372 -63.23 -43.94 -2.29
CA LEU A 372 -64.41 -43.39 -1.62
C LEU A 372 -65.55 -43.17 -2.62
N ASP A 373 -65.25 -42.61 -3.80
CA ASP A 373 -66.21 -42.42 -4.89
C ASP A 373 -66.77 -43.77 -5.39
N GLU A 374 -65.93 -44.82 -5.50
CA GLU A 374 -66.36 -46.18 -5.82
C GLU A 374 -67.30 -46.76 -4.76
N VAL A 375 -67.01 -46.55 -3.47
CA VAL A 375 -67.89 -46.99 -2.37
C VAL A 375 -69.23 -46.26 -2.43
N PHE A 376 -69.25 -44.95 -2.69
CA PHE A 376 -70.50 -44.21 -2.85
C PHE A 376 -71.34 -44.75 -4.02
N LEU A 377 -70.72 -45.01 -5.17
CA LEU A 377 -71.38 -45.65 -6.32
C LEU A 377 -71.98 -47.01 -5.97
N GLN A 378 -71.25 -47.86 -5.23
CA GLN A 378 -71.77 -49.15 -4.78
C GLN A 378 -72.93 -49.00 -3.80
N VAL A 379 -72.87 -48.04 -2.88
CA VAL A 379 -73.97 -47.76 -1.93
C VAL A 379 -75.21 -47.31 -2.68
N ASP A 380 -75.08 -46.40 -3.65
CA ASP A 380 -76.19 -45.93 -4.49
C ASP A 380 -76.82 -47.09 -5.27
N GLN A 381 -76.00 -47.93 -5.92
CA GLN A 381 -76.47 -49.13 -6.64
C GLN A 381 -77.19 -50.11 -5.70
N ASN A 382 -76.64 -50.36 -4.52
CA ASN A 382 -77.27 -51.24 -3.53
C ASN A 382 -78.61 -50.67 -3.07
N LEU A 383 -78.72 -49.35 -2.90
CA LEU A 383 -79.97 -48.70 -2.54
C LEU A 383 -81.02 -48.84 -3.65
N GLU A 384 -80.63 -48.66 -4.92
CA GLU A 384 -81.48 -48.87 -6.09
C GLU A 384 -81.97 -50.32 -6.21
N ASN A 385 -81.07 -51.28 -5.98
CA ASN A 385 -81.39 -52.71 -5.95
C ASN A 385 -82.37 -53.05 -4.82
N ILE A 386 -82.16 -52.52 -3.61
CA ILE A 386 -83.08 -52.72 -2.48
C ILE A 386 -84.45 -52.09 -2.79
N GLN A 387 -84.48 -50.90 -3.38
CA GLN A 387 -85.72 -50.23 -3.77
C GLN A 387 -86.50 -51.07 -4.79
N SER A 388 -85.85 -51.46 -5.90
CA SER A 388 -86.49 -52.28 -6.94
C SER A 388 -86.96 -53.65 -6.44
N GLU A 389 -86.18 -54.32 -5.59
CA GLU A 389 -86.60 -55.59 -4.96
C GLU A 389 -87.81 -55.37 -4.04
N THR A 390 -87.82 -54.29 -3.26
CA THR A 390 -88.94 -53.93 -2.38
C THR A 390 -90.18 -53.63 -3.19
N GLU A 391 -90.08 -52.83 -4.26
CA GLU A 391 -91.18 -52.53 -5.18
C GLU A 391 -91.75 -53.80 -5.80
N SER A 392 -90.90 -54.70 -6.32
CA SER A 392 -91.32 -55.98 -6.89
C SER A 392 -92.05 -56.87 -5.87
N LYS A 393 -91.55 -56.94 -4.63
CA LYS A 393 -92.22 -57.67 -3.53
C LYS A 393 -93.57 -57.05 -3.17
N VAL A 394 -93.66 -55.72 -3.14
CA VAL A 394 -94.92 -55.00 -2.88
C VAL A 394 -95.93 -55.25 -4.00
N GLU A 395 -95.50 -55.22 -5.27
CA GLU A 395 -96.37 -55.55 -6.40
C GLU A 395 -96.88 -56.99 -6.33
N THR A 396 -96.00 -57.94 -6.01
CA THR A 396 -96.37 -59.36 -5.86
C THR A 396 -97.38 -59.54 -4.72
N LEU A 397 -97.10 -58.95 -3.56
CA LEU A 397 -98.03 -58.96 -2.42
C LEU A 397 -99.37 -58.31 -2.78
N SER A 398 -99.35 -57.19 -3.52
CA SER A 398 -100.56 -56.52 -3.99
C SER A 398 -101.40 -57.42 -4.89
N TYR A 399 -100.75 -58.12 -5.84
CA TYR A 399 -101.40 -59.10 -6.71
C TYR A 399 -102.01 -60.27 -5.91
N ASP A 400 -101.25 -60.83 -4.96
CA ASP A 400 -101.70 -61.94 -4.13
C ASP A 400 -102.88 -61.54 -3.22
N ILE A 401 -102.81 -60.35 -2.59
CA ILE A 401 -103.93 -59.79 -1.82
C ILE A 401 -105.16 -59.64 -2.72
N LYS A 402 -105.00 -59.08 -3.93
CA LYS A 402 -106.11 -58.92 -4.89
C LYS A 402 -106.73 -60.26 -5.26
N LYS A 403 -105.93 -61.30 -5.46
CA LYS A 403 -106.39 -62.66 -5.76
C LYS A 403 -107.14 -63.28 -4.59
N VAL A 404 -106.64 -63.13 -3.36
CA VAL A 404 -107.34 -63.60 -2.15
C VAL A 404 -108.68 -62.89 -1.99
N VAL A 405 -108.72 -61.56 -2.11
CA VAL A 405 -109.95 -60.76 -2.04
C VAL A 405 -110.95 -61.21 -3.11
N LEU A 406 -110.50 -61.44 -4.36
CA LEU A 406 -111.36 -61.91 -5.44
C LEU A 406 -111.93 -63.31 -5.17
N ASN A 407 -111.10 -64.23 -4.67
CA ASN A 407 -111.53 -65.58 -4.31
C ASN A 407 -112.51 -65.56 -3.14
N GLN A 408 -112.27 -64.73 -2.12
CA GLN A 408 -113.21 -64.55 -1.01
C GLN A 408 -114.53 -63.96 -1.50
N LYS A 409 -114.49 -62.94 -2.36
CA LYS A 409 -115.69 -62.36 -2.99
C LYS A 409 -116.49 -63.43 -3.74
N LYS A 410 -115.84 -64.23 -4.58
CA LYS A 410 -116.48 -65.32 -5.33
C LYS A 410 -117.13 -66.35 -4.40
N ALA A 411 -116.45 -66.75 -3.32
CA ALA A 411 -117.00 -67.68 -2.34
C ALA A 411 -118.20 -67.08 -1.56
N PHE A 412 -118.21 -65.76 -1.33
CA PHE A 412 -119.36 -65.06 -0.77
C PHE A 412 -120.53 -65.03 -1.76
N ASP A 413 -120.27 -64.73 -3.04
CA ASP A 413 -121.29 -64.72 -4.10
C ASP A 413 -121.94 -66.11 -4.25
N GLU A 414 -121.14 -67.19 -4.27
CA GLU A 414 -121.65 -68.59 -4.32
C GLU A 414 -122.50 -68.97 -3.10
N LYS A 415 -122.15 -68.45 -1.91
CA LYS A 415 -122.97 -68.63 -0.70
C LYS A 415 -124.28 -67.85 -0.78
N LEU A 416 -124.25 -66.63 -1.35
CA LEU A 416 -125.44 -65.81 -1.53
C LEU A 416 -126.42 -66.48 -2.51
N GLU A 417 -125.91 -67.02 -3.62
CA GLU A 417 -126.70 -67.74 -4.62
C GLU A 417 -127.33 -69.01 -4.05
N ASN A 418 -126.56 -69.80 -3.27
CA ASN A 418 -127.14 -70.92 -2.52
C ASN A 418 -128.21 -70.49 -1.52
N LEU A 419 -128.05 -69.33 -0.87
CA LEU A 419 -129.05 -68.81 0.06
C LEU A 419 -130.34 -68.42 -0.68
N ASP A 420 -130.21 -67.80 -1.85
CA ASP A 420 -131.33 -67.42 -2.72
C ASP A 420 -132.11 -68.66 -3.19
N ASP A 421 -131.39 -69.72 -3.56
CA ASP A 421 -131.96 -71.02 -3.97
C ASP A 421 -132.70 -71.73 -2.81
N ILE A 422 -132.18 -71.60 -1.58
CA ILE A 422 -132.85 -72.09 -0.36
C ILE A 422 -134.13 -71.29 -0.08
N VAL A 423 -134.09 -69.96 -0.19
CA VAL A 423 -135.25 -69.08 0.01
C VAL A 423 -136.35 -69.44 -0.99
N LYS A 424 -135.99 -69.63 -2.27
CA LYS A 424 -136.95 -70.03 -3.32
C LYS A 424 -137.62 -71.37 -3.03
N LYS A 425 -136.87 -72.39 -2.60
CA LYS A 425 -137.43 -73.69 -2.20
C LYS A 425 -138.36 -73.57 -0.97
N LEU A 426 -138.06 -72.65 -0.05
CA LEU A 426 -138.91 -72.38 1.10
C LEU A 426 -140.23 -71.71 0.68
N GLU A 427 -140.18 -70.77 -0.27
CA GLU A 427 -141.36 -70.13 -0.85
C GLU A 427 -142.26 -71.15 -1.58
N GLU A 428 -141.67 -72.03 -2.40
CA GLU A 428 -142.38 -73.11 -3.10
C GLU A 428 -143.04 -74.10 -2.11
N SER A 429 -142.32 -74.52 -1.06
CA SER A 429 -142.86 -75.40 -0.02
C SER A 429 -144.00 -74.75 0.80
N ASN A 430 -143.91 -73.46 1.06
CA ASN A 430 -144.98 -72.72 1.75
C ASN A 430 -146.23 -72.56 0.87
N LEU A 431 -146.06 -72.34 -0.45
CA LEU A 431 -147.17 -72.33 -1.41
C LEU A 431 -147.90 -73.67 -1.45
N GLU A 432 -147.16 -74.79 -1.46
CA GLU A 432 -147.73 -76.14 -1.46
C GLU A 432 -148.54 -76.45 -0.19
N LYS A 433 -148.04 -76.05 0.99
CA LYS A 433 -148.78 -76.19 2.26
C LYS A 433 -150.06 -75.34 2.33
N ILE A 434 -150.08 -74.18 1.68
CA ILE A 434 -151.27 -73.32 1.62
C ILE A 434 -152.36 -73.97 0.75
N ASP A 435 -152.00 -74.64 -0.35
CA ASP A 435 -152.95 -75.36 -1.21
C ASP A 435 -153.52 -76.63 -0.53
N GLU A 436 -152.71 -77.36 0.24
CA GLU A 436 -153.20 -78.50 1.05
C GLU A 436 -154.23 -78.08 2.11
N LEU A 437 -153.98 -76.97 2.81
CA LEU A 437 -154.90 -76.41 3.81
C LEU A 437 -156.24 -75.99 3.19
N LYS A 438 -156.20 -75.43 1.98
CA LYS A 438 -157.39 -74.99 1.23
C LYS A 438 -158.26 -76.18 0.81
N ASN A 439 -157.65 -77.23 0.28
CA ASN A 439 -158.37 -78.46 -0.11
C ASN A 439 -159.01 -79.17 1.09
N THR A 440 -158.33 -79.20 2.23
CA THR A 440 -158.85 -79.81 3.47
C THR A 440 -160.04 -79.03 4.04
N SER A 441 -159.99 -77.70 3.93
CA SER A 441 -161.08 -76.80 4.34
C SER A 441 -162.33 -77.00 3.48
N ASP A 442 -162.19 -77.04 2.15
CA ASP A 442 -163.32 -77.20 1.22
C ASP A 442 -164.04 -78.55 1.41
N GLU A 443 -163.30 -79.61 1.72
CA GLU A 443 -163.85 -80.94 2.00
C GLU A 443 -164.61 -81.01 3.35
N ALA A 444 -164.17 -80.25 4.35
CA ALA A 444 -164.86 -80.13 5.64
C ALA A 444 -166.18 -79.36 5.52
N PHE A 445 -166.22 -78.28 4.75
CA PHE A 445 -167.45 -77.51 4.52
C PHE A 445 -168.53 -78.31 3.76
N ALA A 446 -168.13 -79.13 2.78
CA ALA A 446 -169.06 -80.02 2.06
C ALA A 446 -169.73 -81.08 2.97
N LYS A 447 -169.00 -81.60 3.97
CA LYS A 447 -169.54 -82.56 4.95
C LYS A 447 -170.53 -81.91 5.94
N ILE A 448 -170.32 -80.65 6.31
CA ILE A 448 -171.22 -79.90 7.19
C ILE A 448 -172.55 -79.60 6.48
N ALA A 449 -172.51 -79.18 5.21
CA ALA A 449 -173.71 -78.88 4.43
C ALA A 449 -174.66 -80.10 4.31
N LYS A 450 -174.12 -81.29 4.05
CA LYS A 450 -174.88 -82.54 3.95
C LYS A 450 -175.55 -82.97 5.26
N LYS A 451 -174.96 -82.59 6.41
CA LYS A 451 -175.49 -82.94 7.74
C LYS A 451 -176.63 -82.02 8.19
N ILE A 452 -176.63 -80.76 7.73
CA ILE A 452 -177.70 -79.78 8.00
C ILE A 452 -178.99 -80.16 7.27
N GLU A 453 -178.88 -80.62 6.01
CA GLU A 453 -180.04 -81.00 5.19
C GLU A 453 -180.76 -82.25 5.71
N GLY A 454 -180.04 -83.21 6.32
CA GLY A 454 -180.62 -84.39 6.96
C GLY A 454 -181.42 -84.08 8.23
N ASN A 455 -180.92 -83.18 9.09
CA ASN A 455 -181.59 -82.84 10.36
C ASN A 455 -182.90 -82.05 10.17
N GLN A 456 -183.05 -81.29 9.07
CA GLN A 456 -184.28 -80.56 8.80
C GLN A 456 -185.46 -81.49 8.47
N ASN A 457 -185.20 -82.67 7.88
CA ASN A 457 -186.23 -83.66 7.54
C ASN A 457 -186.79 -84.42 8.76
N GLU A 458 -186.01 -84.57 9.84
CA GLU A 458 -186.46 -85.27 11.06
C GLU A 458 -187.30 -84.38 11.98
N SER A 459 -186.95 -83.09 12.10
CA SER A 459 -187.64 -82.17 13.00
C SER A 459 -189.07 -81.82 12.54
N LEU A 460 -189.36 -81.86 11.23
CA LEU A 460 -190.69 -81.56 10.69
C LEU A 460 -191.70 -82.72 10.88
N ALA A 461 -191.21 -83.97 10.94
CA ALA A 461 -192.03 -85.16 11.17
C ALA A 461 -192.50 -85.26 12.62
N GLN A 462 -191.64 -84.89 13.59
CA GLN A 462 -191.99 -84.90 15.02
C GLN A 462 -193.05 -83.85 15.39
N VAL A 463 -193.01 -82.66 14.79
CA VAL A 463 -193.99 -81.58 15.06
C VAL A 463 -195.40 -81.95 14.59
N LYS A 464 -195.54 -82.67 13.46
CA LYS A 464 -196.86 -83.13 12.97
C LYS A 464 -197.48 -84.21 13.86
N SER A 465 -196.66 -85.10 14.44
CA SER A 465 -197.14 -86.15 15.37
C SER A 465 -197.71 -85.54 16.66
N ILE A 466 -197.04 -84.53 17.21
CA ILE A 466 -197.47 -83.85 18.45
C ILE A 466 -198.82 -83.13 18.26
N HIS A 467 -199.08 -82.61 17.06
CA HIS A 467 -200.34 -81.91 16.77
C HIS A 467 -201.56 -82.84 16.77
N SER A 468 -201.42 -84.06 16.22
CA SER A 468 -202.50 -85.05 16.18
C SER A 468 -202.84 -85.63 17.56
N GLU A 469 -201.86 -85.70 18.47
CA GLU A 469 -202.05 -86.19 19.84
C GLU A 469 -202.84 -85.17 20.69
N MET A 470 -202.53 -83.89 20.51
CA MET A 470 -203.11 -82.78 21.26
C MET A 470 -204.60 -82.56 20.93
N GLU A 471 -204.99 -82.79 19.67
CA GLU A 471 -206.37 -82.61 19.22
C GLU A 471 -207.32 -83.70 19.76
N ASN A 472 -206.82 -84.93 19.94
CA ASN A 472 -207.57 -86.03 20.53
C ASN A 472 -207.82 -85.84 22.04
N GLN A 473 -206.82 -85.38 22.79
CA GLN A 473 -206.97 -85.09 24.22
C GLN A 473 -207.95 -83.93 24.48
N LEU A 474 -207.99 -82.95 23.57
CA LEU A 474 -208.88 -81.79 23.70
C LEU A 474 -210.37 -82.18 23.64
N ASN A 475 -210.75 -83.16 22.81
CA ASN A 475 -212.17 -83.48 22.64
C ASN A 475 -212.72 -84.54 23.61
N GLU A 476 -211.88 -85.43 24.17
CA GLU A 476 -212.29 -86.22 25.33
C GLU A 476 -212.65 -85.32 26.53
N THR A 477 -211.85 -84.26 26.73
CA THR A 477 -212.09 -83.26 27.77
C THR A 477 -213.42 -82.52 27.56
N LYS A 478 -213.80 -82.25 26.30
CA LYS A 478 -215.07 -81.62 25.95
C LYS A 478 -216.29 -82.51 26.28
N LYS A 479 -216.17 -83.83 26.09
CA LYS A 479 -217.21 -84.81 26.46
C LYS A 479 -217.36 -84.92 27.98
N TYR A 480 -216.27 -84.82 28.74
CA TYR A 480 -216.29 -84.84 30.19
C TYR A 480 -217.07 -83.63 30.76
N PHE A 481 -216.82 -82.43 30.25
CA PHE A 481 -217.48 -81.22 30.75
C PHE A 481 -218.98 -81.13 30.44
N GLN A 482 -219.45 -81.64 29.29
CA GLN A 482 -220.89 -81.62 29.02
C GLN A 482 -221.68 -82.63 29.85
N LYS A 483 -221.04 -83.72 30.29
CA LYS A 483 -221.68 -84.68 31.20
C LYS A 483 -221.84 -84.08 32.61
N GLN A 484 -220.85 -83.31 33.06
CA GLN A 484 -220.90 -82.51 34.30
C GLN A 484 -222.03 -81.47 34.28
N LEU A 485 -222.20 -80.73 33.17
CA LEU A 485 -223.27 -79.73 33.05
C LEU A 485 -224.69 -80.31 33.12
N LYS A 486 -224.87 -81.60 32.76
CA LYS A 486 -226.14 -82.30 32.91
C LYS A 486 -226.43 -82.68 34.38
N THR A 487 -225.41 -82.85 35.22
CA THR A 487 -225.58 -83.28 36.62
C THR A 487 -226.00 -82.13 37.52
N THR A 488 -225.47 -80.93 37.28
CA THR A 488 -225.75 -79.75 38.12
C THR A 488 -227.17 -79.21 37.93
N ARG A 489 -227.75 -79.31 36.74
CA ARG A 489 -229.13 -78.82 36.49
C ARG A 489 -230.20 -79.69 37.15
N VAL A 490 -229.93 -80.98 37.31
CA VAL A 490 -230.85 -81.91 38.00
C VAL A 490 -230.87 -81.62 39.50
N LEU A 491 -229.72 -81.29 40.09
CA LEU A 491 -229.65 -80.91 41.51
C LEU A 491 -230.37 -79.59 41.81
N ALA A 492 -230.31 -78.60 40.90
CA ALA A 492 -230.95 -77.31 41.14
C ALA A 492 -232.49 -77.37 41.16
N ILE A 493 -233.13 -78.24 40.37
CA ILE A 493 -234.60 -78.29 40.28
C ILE A 493 -235.21 -79.18 41.36
N ILE A 494 -234.50 -80.24 41.78
CA ILE A 494 -234.86 -80.99 43.00
C ILE A 494 -234.85 -80.04 44.21
N SER A 495 -233.93 -79.08 44.24
CA SER A 495 -233.93 -78.03 45.28
C SER A 495 -235.09 -77.03 45.16
N PHE A 496 -235.67 -76.83 43.97
CA PHE A 496 -236.83 -75.94 43.78
C PHE A 496 -238.16 -76.64 44.10
N ILE A 497 -238.23 -77.94 43.82
CA ILE A 497 -239.32 -78.81 44.26
C ILE A 497 -239.36 -78.84 45.80
N ALA A 498 -238.20 -78.88 46.46
CA ALA A 498 -238.13 -78.79 47.92
C ALA A 498 -238.57 -77.43 48.49
N PHE A 499 -238.45 -76.32 47.73
CA PHE A 499 -238.85 -74.99 48.19
C PHE A 499 -240.36 -74.70 47.95
N ILE A 500 -240.99 -75.23 46.89
CA ILE A 500 -242.45 -75.04 46.66
C ILE A 500 -243.28 -76.05 47.46
N VAL A 501 -242.73 -77.24 47.67
CA VAL A 501 -243.18 -78.13 48.75
C VAL A 501 -242.78 -77.57 50.12
N LEU A 502 -242.16 -76.39 50.24
CA LEU A 502 -242.07 -75.61 51.48
C LEU A 502 -243.01 -74.39 51.50
N LEU A 503 -243.54 -73.98 50.34
CA LEU A 503 -244.57 -72.94 50.23
C LEU A 503 -245.97 -73.53 50.42
N ILE A 504 -246.19 -74.76 49.91
CA ILE A 504 -246.98 -75.85 50.48
C ILE A 504 -248.12 -75.39 51.44
N LEU A 505 -248.10 -75.99 52.60
CA LEU A 505 -248.70 -75.73 53.87
C LEU A 505 -248.90 -74.25 54.30
N ILE A 506 -248.52 -73.20 53.55
CA ILE A 506 -248.86 -71.81 53.91
C ILE A 506 -250.25 -71.37 53.40
N LEU A 507 -250.80 -71.93 52.30
CA LEU A 507 -252.10 -71.47 51.73
C LEU A 507 -253.27 -72.49 51.76
N SER A 508 -253.00 -73.74 52.13
CA SER A 508 -254.01 -74.81 52.24
C SER A 508 -254.79 -74.80 53.57
N GLY A 509 -255.62 -73.78 53.82
CA GLY A 509 -256.86 -73.88 54.64
C GLY A 509 -256.80 -74.33 56.11
N VAL A 510 -255.62 -74.32 56.77
CA VAL A 510 -255.44 -74.58 58.22
C VAL A 510 -255.13 -73.28 59.02
N ILE A 511 -255.12 -72.08 58.40
CA ILE A 511 -255.17 -70.74 59.03
C ILE A 511 -256.16 -69.86 58.25
#